data_AF-D8J8F7-F1
#
_entry.id   AF-D8J8F7-F1
#
_cell.length_a   1.000
_cell.length_b   1.000
_cell.length_c   1.000
_cell.angle_alpha   90.00
_cell.angle_beta   90.00
_cell.angle_gamma   90.00
#
_symmetry.space_group_name_H-M   'P 1'
#
loop_
_entity.id
_entity.type
_entity.pdbx_description
1 polymer ?
#
loop_
_entity_poly.entity_id
_entity_poly.type
_entity_poly.pdbx_seq_one_letter_code
_entity_poly.pdbx_strand_id
1 'polypeptide(L)' 'MIIDTVRTYLGGTDQTVSECRHCGTTVESKTERCPECDHETIVRYHVG' A
#
# COMPACT_ATOMS: atom_id res chain seq x y z
N MET A 1 -26.15 10.03 -10.92
CA MET A 1 -25.54 11.35 -10.61
C MET A 1 -24.09 11.07 -10.24
N ILE A 2 -23.11 11.79 -10.81
CA ILE A 2 -21.67 11.45 -10.68
C ILE A 2 -21.17 11.52 -9.23
N ILE A 3 -21.84 12.32 -8.38
CA ILE A 3 -21.48 12.53 -6.97
C ILE A 3 -21.52 11.24 -6.14
N ASP A 4 -22.50 10.36 -6.37
CA ASP A 4 -22.60 9.11 -5.59
C ASP A 4 -21.48 8.13 -5.96
N THR A 5 -21.12 8.06 -7.24
CA THR A 5 -19.99 7.25 -7.72
C THR A 5 -18.67 7.73 -7.13
N VAL A 6 -18.44 9.04 -7.11
CA VAL A 6 -17.23 9.62 -6.50
C VAL A 6 -17.20 9.34 -4.99
N ARG A 7 -18.33 9.44 -4.29
CA ARG A 7 -18.41 9.07 -2.87
C ARG A 7 -18.12 7.59 -2.60
N THR A 8 -18.55 6.67 -3.46
CA THR A 8 -18.21 5.25 -3.33
C THR A 8 -16.70 5.01 -3.49
N TYR A 9 -16.05 5.73 -4.41
CA TYR A 9 -14.60 5.64 -4.59
C TYR A 9 -13.79 6.32 -3.48
N LEU A 10 -14.33 7.41 -2.92
CA LEU A 10 -13.68 8.17 -1.83
C LEU A 10 -14.05 7.65 -0.43
N GLY A 11 -15.09 6.82 -0.29
CA GLY A 11 -15.44 6.12 0.94
C GLY A 11 -14.47 4.97 1.21
N GLY A 12 -13.18 5.30 1.23
CA GLY A 12 -12.04 4.40 1.19
C GLY A 12 -12.20 3.25 2.16
N THR A 13 -12.02 2.03 1.66
CA THR A 13 -11.76 0.88 2.52
C THR A 13 -10.40 1.12 3.17
N ASP A 14 -10.34 1.15 4.50
CA ASP A 14 -9.08 1.19 5.25
C ASP A 14 -8.17 0.08 4.74
N GLN A 15 -7.12 0.46 4.02
CA GLN A 15 -6.19 -0.45 3.37
C GLN A 15 -4.78 -0.15 3.83
N THR A 16 -4.05 -1.19 4.19
CA THR A 16 -2.61 -1.09 4.46
C THR A 16 -1.83 -1.50 3.22
N VAL A 17 -0.98 -0.61 2.71
CA VAL A 17 -0.06 -0.86 1.59
C VAL A 17 1.36 -0.96 2.13
N SER A 18 2.11 -2.00 1.73
CA SER A 18 3.51 -2.19 2.12
C SER A 18 4.45 -1.98 0.93
N GLU A 19 5.56 -1.27 1.13
CA GLU A 19 6.51 -0.93 0.08
C GLU A 19 7.97 -1.07 0.55
N CYS A 20 8.87 -1.52 -0.32
CA CYS A 20 10.30 -1.47 -0.06
C CYS A 20 10.84 -0.04 -0.17
N ARG A 21 11.45 0.46 0.92
CA ARG A 21 12.07 1.81 0.93
C ARG A 21 13.27 1.95 0.00
N HIS A 22 13.85 0.83 -0.46
CA HIS A 22 15.05 0.84 -1.29
C HIS A 22 14.72 0.90 -2.79
N CYS A 23 13.92 -0.05 -3.28
CA CYS A 23 13.62 -0.16 -4.72
C CYS A 23 12.21 0.30 -5.11
N GLY A 24 11.32 0.58 -4.15
CA GLY A 24 9.95 1.02 -4.41
C GLY A 24 8.95 -0.10 -4.74
N THR A 25 9.37 -1.37 -4.68
CA THR A 25 8.45 -2.50 -4.93
C THR A 25 7.38 -2.58 -3.84
N THR A 26 6.11 -2.62 -4.24
CA THR A 26 4.99 -2.99 -3.35
C THR A 26 5.12 -4.47 -2.99
N VAL A 27 5.05 -4.79 -1.71
CA VAL A 27 5.23 -6.15 -1.17
C VAL A 27 4.04 -6.58 -0.33
N GLU A 28 3.97 -7.87 0.00
CA GLU A 28 2.95 -8.37 0.92
C GLU A 28 3.10 -7.75 2.32
N SER A 29 1.98 -7.64 3.05
CA SER A 29 1.90 -6.91 4.33
C SER A 29 2.89 -7.40 5.39
N LYS A 30 3.19 -8.70 5.41
CA LYS A 30 4.09 -9.37 6.36
C LYS A 30 5.52 -9.54 5.85
N THR A 31 5.85 -8.96 4.70
CA THR A 31 7.21 -9.01 4.16
C THR A 31 8.17 -8.29 5.10
N GLU A 32 9.22 -9.00 5.52
CA GLU A 32 10.33 -8.43 6.31
C GLU A 32 11.53 -8.09 5.42
N ARG A 33 11.65 -8.74 4.25
CA ARG A 33 12.73 -8.53 3.30
C ARG A 33 12.20 -8.49 1.87
N CYS A 34 12.59 -7.47 1.11
CA CYS A 34 12.12 -7.29 -0.26
C CYS A 34 12.58 -8.45 -1.17
N PRO A 35 11.68 -9.16 -1.87
CA PRO A 35 12.06 -10.26 -2.75
C PRO A 35 12.84 -9.81 -4.00
N GLU A 36 12.77 -8.52 -4.36
CA GLU A 36 13.42 -7.98 -5.58
C GLU A 36 14.85 -7.49 -5.33
N CYS A 37 15.15 -6.96 -4.14
CA CYS A 37 16.44 -6.33 -3.84
C CYS A 37 17.06 -6.76 -2.52
N ASP A 38 16.45 -7.71 -1.82
CA ASP A 38 16.91 -8.28 -0.54
C ASP A 38 17.00 -7.28 0.63
N HIS A 39 16.49 -6.06 0.48
CA HIS A 39 16.53 -5.03 1.51
C HIS A 39 15.46 -5.23 2.60
N GLU A 40 15.80 -4.99 3.87
CA GLU A 40 14.93 -5.26 5.04
C GLU A 40 14.00 -4.10 5.39
N THR A 41 14.22 -2.91 4.83
CA THR A 41 13.43 -1.73 5.19
C THR A 41 12.11 -1.70 4.41
N ILE A 42 11.04 -2.22 5.02
CA ILE A 42 9.66 -2.18 4.50
C ILE A 42 8.84 -1.12 5.24
N VAL A 43 8.27 -0.17 4.51
CA VAL A 43 7.34 0.84 5.03
C VAL A 43 5.89 0.40 4.81
N ARG A 44 5.00 0.80 5.73
CA ARG A 44 3.58 0.51 5.67
C ARG A 44 2.79 1.82 5.71
N TYR A 45 1.86 1.98 4.78
CA TYR A 45 0.96 3.13 4.68
C TYR A 45 -0.45 2.67 5.02
N HIS A 46 -1.10 3.39 5.92
CA HIS A 46 -2.54 3.28 6.12
C HIS A 46 -3.22 4.27 5.19
N VAL A 47 -4.09 3.77 4.32
CA VAL A 47 -4.86 4.55 3.36
C VAL A 47 -6.33 4.46 3.76
N GLY A 48 -6.89 5.59 4.21
CA GLY A 48 -8.26 5.75 4.67
C GLY A 48 -8.71 7.21 4.61
#